data_AF-S7Y2Z8-F1
#
_entry.id   AF-S7Y2Z8-F1
#
_cell.length_a   1.000
_cell.length_b   1.000
_cell.length_c   1.000
_cell.angle_alpha   90.00
_cell.angle_beta   90.00
_cell.angle_gamma   90.00
#
_symmetry.space_group_name_H-M   'P 1'
#
loop_
_entity.id
_entity.type
_entity.pdbx_description
1 polymer ?
#
loop_
_entity_poly.entity_id
_entity_poly.type
_entity_poly.pdbx_seq_one_letter_code
_entity_poly.pdbx_strand_id
1 'polypeptide(L)'
;MSKFQKMGQGVAVALLTTSILSGCSQIIKTGANVALSFSENHIVPPILAMDDAEMVCNSGNALTPAVMSTKDMGADPTRMAVLLYTSAGICAENKALEAELRYLRASKAGQVSEAQDARIEQKRWAGIAAERQYAGYQLFANRWESKYKYKLGDSCPTMRNDLDQTVYLLGMVSGLQAMTNDINSGGAINVPKDIAGIVERGMACLDNEKFWGAPMATRAVIWTLLPGAGDGKPEPYATMKESMQIGEKKGVRLAHALYAVAAQASGDDAKLRDAFRSYAAATGEDKPANPQFRLIDKMAGLMVRGIADRYWTENTGIRATDEGLSTFWDDKQESSSELDELFDGGGDGASAPAEDTPAQ
;
A
#
# COMPACT_ATOMS: atom_id res chain seq x y z
N MET A 1 31.48 17.86 66.08
CA MET A 1 30.58 17.09 65.19
C MET A 1 31.33 15.88 64.65
N SER A 2 30.86 14.67 64.96
CA SER A 2 31.58 13.41 64.74
C SER A 2 31.62 13.01 63.26
N LYS A 3 32.69 12.35 62.81
CA LYS A 3 32.88 11.87 61.41
C LYS A 3 31.67 11.06 60.90
N PHE A 4 30.95 10.39 61.79
CA PHE A 4 29.72 9.64 61.47
C PHE A 4 28.54 10.52 61.01
N GLN A 5 28.40 11.74 61.51
CA GLN A 5 27.34 12.66 61.07
C GLN A 5 27.61 13.20 59.65
N LYS A 6 28.87 13.46 59.30
CA LYS A 6 29.26 13.87 57.94
C LYS A 6 29.03 12.74 56.92
N MET A 7 29.29 11.49 57.31
CA MET A 7 29.09 10.32 56.45
C MET A 7 27.60 10.03 56.23
N GLY A 8 26.77 10.14 57.29
CA GLY A 8 25.31 10.01 57.19
C GLY A 8 24.65 11.13 56.37
N GLN A 9 25.13 12.37 56.49
CA GLN A 9 24.68 13.48 55.65
C GLN A 9 25.08 13.31 54.17
N GLY A 10 26.29 12.80 53.89
CA GLY A 10 26.73 12.51 52.52
C GLY A 10 25.89 11.41 51.85
N VAL A 11 25.56 10.35 52.59
CA VAL A 11 24.70 9.26 52.09
C VAL A 11 23.25 9.73 51.89
N ALA A 12 22.70 10.56 52.80
CA ALA A 12 21.36 11.10 52.66
C ALA A 12 21.24 12.06 51.45
N VAL A 13 22.23 12.92 51.22
CA VAL A 13 22.29 13.80 50.05
C VAL A 13 22.45 13.00 48.75
N ALA A 14 23.28 11.94 48.76
CA ALA A 14 23.44 11.04 47.61
C ALA A 14 22.14 10.26 47.29
N LEU A 15 21.40 9.79 48.30
CA LEU A 15 20.11 9.11 48.12
C LEU A 15 19.01 10.07 47.65
N LEU A 16 18.95 11.29 48.18
CA LEU A 16 17.97 12.31 47.74
C LEU A 16 18.25 12.75 46.29
N THR A 17 19.50 12.99 45.93
CA THR A 17 19.86 13.38 44.54
C THR A 17 19.62 12.26 43.54
N THR A 18 19.93 11.01 43.86
CA THR A 18 19.60 9.86 42.98
C THR A 18 18.09 9.61 42.85
N SER A 19 17.30 9.86 43.89
CA SER A 19 15.85 9.74 43.85
C SER A 19 15.19 10.79 42.95
N ILE A 20 15.70 12.04 42.97
CA ILE A 20 15.18 13.13 42.14
C ILE A 20 15.56 12.95 40.67
N LEU A 21 16.79 12.51 40.37
CA LEU A 21 17.26 12.27 39.00
C LEU A 21 16.61 11.05 38.34
N SER A 22 16.40 9.96 39.10
CA SER A 22 15.69 8.78 38.59
C SER A 22 14.18 8.99 38.48
N GLY A 23 13.57 9.77 39.38
CA GLY A 23 12.14 10.09 39.37
C GLY A 23 11.71 10.84 38.12
N CYS A 24 12.44 11.89 37.71
CA CYS A 24 12.11 12.66 36.49
C CYS A 24 12.20 11.80 35.22
N SER A 25 13.20 10.91 35.12
CA SER A 25 13.35 10.00 33.98
C SER A 25 12.21 8.98 33.89
N GLN A 26 11.76 8.43 35.03
CA GLN A 26 10.62 7.50 35.04
C GLN A 26 9.29 8.22 34.76
N ILE A 27 9.10 9.46 35.22
CA ILE A 27 7.91 10.26 34.91
C ILE A 27 7.83 10.56 33.42
N ILE A 28 8.94 10.99 32.79
CA ILE A 28 9.01 11.27 31.35
C ILE A 28 8.70 10.00 30.54
N LYS A 29 9.34 8.88 30.89
CA LYS A 29 9.09 7.58 30.26
C LYS A 29 7.64 7.15 30.40
N THR A 30 7.07 7.29 31.59
CA THR A 30 5.68 6.90 31.86
C THR A 30 4.72 7.78 31.07
N GLY A 31 4.91 9.10 31.09
CA GLY A 31 4.10 10.04 30.33
C GLY A 31 4.14 9.78 28.83
N ALA A 32 5.31 9.53 28.26
CA ALA A 32 5.47 9.19 26.85
C ALA A 32 4.76 7.86 26.48
N ASN A 33 4.88 6.81 27.31
CA ASN A 33 4.15 5.56 27.07
C ASN A 33 2.62 5.71 27.20
N VAL A 34 2.15 6.54 28.14
CA VAL A 34 0.72 6.84 28.27
C VAL A 34 0.21 7.58 27.03
N ALA A 35 0.95 8.57 26.52
CA ALA A 35 0.59 9.29 25.31
C ALA A 35 0.55 8.37 24.07
N LEU A 36 1.53 7.46 23.93
CA LEU A 36 1.52 6.46 22.86
C LEU A 36 0.34 5.50 22.99
N SER A 37 0.08 4.96 24.18
CA SER A 37 -1.06 4.08 24.43
C SER A 37 -2.40 4.77 24.18
N PHE A 38 -2.53 6.06 24.53
CA PHE A 38 -3.71 6.85 24.18
C PHE A 38 -3.87 6.94 22.66
N SER A 39 -2.78 7.22 21.95
CA SER A 39 -2.79 7.34 20.49
C SER A 39 -3.17 6.02 19.81
N GLU A 40 -2.58 4.91 20.26
CA GLU A 40 -2.87 3.55 19.80
C GLU A 40 -4.35 3.18 19.96
N ASN A 41 -4.98 3.55 21.09
CA ASN A 41 -6.34 3.11 21.41
C ASN A 41 -7.44 4.10 21.00
N HIS A 42 -7.12 5.40 20.84
CA HIS A 42 -8.11 6.45 20.61
C HIS A 42 -7.89 7.27 19.34
N ILE A 43 -6.68 7.27 18.76
CA ILE A 43 -6.37 8.04 17.55
C ILE A 43 -6.30 7.11 16.32
N VAL A 44 -5.68 5.93 16.45
CA VAL A 44 -5.54 4.99 15.33
C VAL A 44 -6.89 4.47 14.81
N PRO A 45 -7.86 4.04 15.63
CA PRO A 45 -9.13 3.52 15.09
C PRO A 45 -9.92 4.54 14.27
N PRO A 46 -10.08 5.81 14.72
CA PRO A 46 -10.67 6.85 13.88
C PRO A 46 -9.93 7.06 12.56
N ILE A 47 -8.59 7.03 12.55
CA ILE A 47 -7.78 7.14 11.32
C ILE A 47 -8.09 5.99 10.35
N LEU A 48 -8.15 4.75 10.83
CA LEU A 48 -8.50 3.60 9.97
C LEU A 48 -9.91 3.68 9.40
N ALA A 49 -10.81 4.34 10.14
CA ALA A 49 -12.17 4.62 9.72
C ALA A 49 -12.27 5.84 8.78
N MET A 50 -11.22 6.62 8.53
CA MET A 50 -11.22 7.70 7.54
C MET A 50 -11.19 7.16 6.11
N ASP A 51 -11.58 7.97 5.14
CA ASP A 51 -11.55 7.66 3.71
C ASP A 51 -10.54 8.50 2.92
N ASP A 52 -9.75 9.33 3.61
CA ASP A 52 -8.73 10.20 3.02
C ASP A 52 -7.31 9.65 3.23
N ALA A 53 -6.85 8.86 2.26
CA ALA A 53 -5.50 8.29 2.29
C ALA A 53 -4.39 9.35 2.11
N GLU A 54 -4.67 10.48 1.44
CA GLU A 54 -3.72 11.56 1.26
C GLU A 54 -3.46 12.29 2.59
N MET A 55 -4.53 12.61 3.33
CA MET A 55 -4.42 13.20 4.66
C MET A 55 -3.65 12.29 5.61
N VAL A 56 -3.91 10.98 5.60
CA VAL A 56 -3.21 10.03 6.47
C VAL A 56 -1.73 9.94 6.13
N CYS A 57 -1.38 9.93 4.84
CA CYS A 57 0.01 9.95 4.45
C CYS A 57 0.73 11.26 4.84
N ASN A 58 0.12 12.42 4.57
CA ASN A 58 0.69 13.71 4.96
C ASN A 58 0.87 13.83 6.48
N SER A 59 -0.09 13.30 7.23
CA SER A 59 0.02 13.18 8.70
C SER A 59 1.17 12.26 9.10
N GLY A 60 1.37 11.14 8.39
CA GLY A 60 2.54 10.27 8.53
C GLY A 60 3.86 11.04 8.40
N ASN A 61 4.01 11.81 7.32
CA ASN A 61 5.20 12.64 7.09
C ASN A 61 5.45 13.64 8.22
N ALA A 62 4.39 14.31 8.69
CA ALA A 62 4.49 15.36 9.70
C ALA A 62 4.73 14.83 11.12
N LEU A 63 4.05 13.74 11.50
CA LEU A 63 4.04 13.23 12.87
C LEU A 63 5.14 12.21 13.15
N THR A 64 5.71 11.56 12.13
CA THR A 64 6.77 10.55 12.33
C THR A 64 7.93 11.09 13.18
N PRO A 65 8.53 12.27 12.90
CA PRO A 65 9.64 12.78 13.71
C PRO A 65 9.24 13.01 15.18
N ALA A 66 8.04 13.54 15.42
CA ALA A 66 7.54 13.79 16.77
C ALA A 66 7.34 12.48 17.55
N VAL A 67 6.73 11.47 16.93
CA VAL A 67 6.53 10.15 17.56
C VAL A 67 7.87 9.45 17.80
N MET A 68 8.80 9.52 16.86
CA MET A 68 10.12 8.91 17.01
C MET A 68 10.95 9.56 18.13
N SER A 69 10.77 10.86 18.39
CA SER A 69 11.45 11.55 19.50
C SER A 69 11.09 10.97 20.89
N THR A 70 9.95 10.28 21.03
CA THR A 70 9.57 9.62 22.29
C THR A 70 10.49 8.46 22.66
N LYS A 71 11.29 7.94 21.71
CA LYS A 71 12.33 6.95 21.99
C LYS A 71 13.39 7.51 22.94
N ASP A 72 13.76 8.78 22.79
CA ASP A 72 14.73 9.46 23.67
C ASP A 72 14.16 9.69 25.08
N MET A 73 12.82 9.63 25.21
CA MET A 73 12.10 9.63 26.47
C MET A 73 12.04 8.23 27.13
N GLY A 74 12.62 7.20 26.50
CA GLY A 74 12.60 5.81 26.98
C GLY A 74 11.29 5.06 26.70
N ALA A 75 10.41 5.62 25.86
CA ALA A 75 9.20 4.94 25.41
C ALA A 75 9.48 4.06 24.18
N ASP A 76 8.52 3.20 23.83
CA ASP A 76 8.62 2.30 22.69
C ASP A 76 7.59 2.69 21.60
N PRO A 77 7.96 3.61 20.68
CA PRO A 77 7.04 4.11 19.65
C PRO A 77 6.80 3.14 18.51
N THR A 78 7.39 1.93 18.50
CA THR A 78 7.44 1.09 17.29
C THR A 78 6.08 0.84 16.67
N ARG A 79 5.01 0.59 17.46
CA ARG A 79 3.67 0.35 16.91
C ARG A 79 3.17 1.55 16.10
N MET A 80 3.28 2.74 16.67
CA MET A 80 2.92 3.99 15.98
C MET A 80 3.88 4.28 14.83
N ALA A 81 5.17 4.03 14.99
CA ALA A 81 6.17 4.25 13.95
C ALA A 81 5.88 3.39 12.71
N VAL A 82 5.50 2.12 12.87
CA VAL A 82 5.09 1.27 11.74
C VAL A 82 3.95 1.90 10.96
N LEU A 83 2.91 2.36 11.64
CA LEU A 83 1.76 3.01 11.00
C LEU A 83 2.18 4.26 10.23
N LEU A 84 2.95 5.14 10.88
CA LEU A 84 3.32 6.44 10.33
C LEU A 84 4.36 6.35 9.22
N TYR A 85 5.33 5.44 9.31
CA TYR A 85 6.30 5.19 8.24
C TYR A 85 5.64 4.53 7.03
N THR A 86 4.75 3.56 7.26
CA THR A 86 3.98 2.93 6.18
C THR A 86 3.14 3.99 5.46
N SER A 87 2.43 4.84 6.21
CA SER A 87 1.62 5.89 5.60
C SER A 87 2.48 6.94 4.89
N ALA A 88 3.58 7.40 5.49
CA ALA A 88 4.53 8.34 4.88
C ALA A 88 5.16 7.82 3.58
N GLY A 89 5.32 6.50 3.44
CA GLY A 89 5.75 5.85 2.22
C GLY A 89 4.78 6.06 1.05
N ILE A 90 3.48 6.02 1.30
CA ILE A 90 2.42 6.11 0.27
C ILE A 90 2.50 7.43 -0.52
N CYS A 91 2.83 8.55 0.12
CA CYS A 91 2.95 9.84 -0.59
C CYS A 91 4.12 9.81 -1.56
N ALA A 92 5.24 9.21 -1.13
CA ALA A 92 6.40 9.06 -1.97
C ALA A 92 6.11 8.08 -3.12
N GLU A 93 5.36 6.99 -2.86
CA GLU A 93 4.86 6.08 -3.91
C GLU A 93 3.97 6.81 -4.92
N ASN A 94 3.04 7.65 -4.46
CA ASN A 94 2.17 8.43 -5.35
C ASN A 94 2.98 9.41 -6.21
N LYS A 95 3.98 10.08 -5.64
CA LYS A 95 4.88 10.95 -6.41
C LYS A 95 5.73 10.15 -7.41
N ALA A 96 6.16 8.95 -7.05
CA ALA A 96 6.86 8.05 -7.96
C ALA A 96 5.97 7.63 -9.13
N LEU A 97 4.71 7.25 -8.86
CA LEU A 97 3.73 6.90 -9.88
C LEU A 97 3.45 8.08 -10.82
N GLU A 98 3.26 9.29 -10.28
CA GLU A 98 3.05 10.50 -11.10
C GLU A 98 4.20 10.75 -12.09
N ALA A 99 5.45 10.59 -11.61
CA ALA A 99 6.63 10.69 -12.46
C ALA A 99 6.74 9.52 -13.46
N GLU A 100 6.32 8.31 -13.09
CA GLU A 100 6.23 7.17 -14.00
C GLU A 100 5.25 7.43 -15.15
N LEU A 101 4.05 7.92 -14.85
CA LEU A 101 3.05 8.25 -15.86
C LEU A 101 3.56 9.38 -16.78
N ARG A 102 4.31 10.34 -16.25
CA ARG A 102 4.99 11.37 -17.06
C ARG A 102 6.03 10.75 -17.98
N TYR A 103 6.88 9.87 -17.45
CA TYR A 103 7.87 9.12 -18.23
C TYR A 103 7.23 8.34 -19.39
N LEU A 104 6.14 7.61 -19.13
CA LEU A 104 5.44 6.81 -20.13
C LEU A 104 4.91 7.68 -21.28
N ARG A 105 4.29 8.81 -20.95
CA ARG A 105 3.78 9.77 -21.96
C ARG A 105 4.91 10.39 -22.78
N ALA A 106 5.96 10.86 -22.12
CA ALA A 106 7.10 11.46 -22.79
C ALA A 106 7.83 10.46 -23.70
N SER A 107 8.00 9.21 -23.23
CA SER A 107 8.59 8.12 -24.02
C SER A 107 7.77 7.84 -25.27
N LYS A 108 6.44 7.77 -25.14
CA LYS A 108 5.53 7.56 -26.26
C LYS A 108 5.56 8.71 -27.27
N ALA A 109 5.71 9.95 -26.79
CA ALA A 109 5.83 11.15 -27.62
C ALA A 109 7.23 11.36 -28.22
N GLY A 110 8.21 10.48 -27.95
CA GLY A 110 9.59 10.63 -28.42
C GLY A 110 10.39 11.74 -27.73
N GLN A 111 9.92 12.25 -26.59
CA GLN A 111 10.56 13.33 -25.83
C GLN A 111 11.63 12.77 -24.88
N VAL A 112 12.79 12.39 -25.42
CA VAL A 112 13.84 11.65 -24.69
C VAL A 112 14.31 12.36 -23.42
N SER A 113 14.59 13.66 -23.47
CA SER A 113 15.09 14.41 -22.31
C SER A 113 14.06 14.46 -21.17
N GLU A 114 12.79 14.67 -21.50
CA GLU A 114 11.70 14.67 -20.52
C GLU A 114 11.50 13.27 -19.92
N ALA A 115 11.55 12.22 -20.76
CA ALA A 115 11.45 10.85 -20.30
C ALA A 115 12.60 10.50 -19.33
N GLN A 116 13.82 10.91 -19.63
CA GLN A 116 14.97 10.69 -18.75
C GLN A 116 14.81 11.41 -17.41
N ASP A 117 14.40 12.68 -17.42
CA ASP A 117 14.18 13.45 -16.19
C ASP A 117 13.06 12.85 -15.32
N ALA A 118 11.91 12.56 -15.93
CA ALA A 118 10.78 11.93 -15.25
C ALA A 118 11.16 10.57 -14.64
N ARG A 119 11.99 9.77 -15.33
CA ARG A 119 12.48 8.48 -14.80
C ARG A 119 13.44 8.68 -13.62
N ILE A 120 14.27 9.72 -13.62
CA ILE A 120 15.14 10.06 -12.48
C ILE A 120 14.29 10.49 -11.29
N GLU A 121 13.28 11.34 -11.52
CA GLU A 121 12.33 11.75 -10.47
C GLU A 121 11.58 10.55 -9.88
N GLN A 122 11.05 9.66 -10.72
CA GLN A 122 10.41 8.42 -10.29
C GLN A 122 11.32 7.61 -9.36
N LYS A 123 12.58 7.38 -9.77
CA LYS A 123 13.54 6.62 -8.96
C LYS A 123 13.84 7.27 -7.63
N ARG A 124 13.98 8.60 -7.58
CA ARG A 124 14.22 9.35 -6.33
C ARG A 124 13.06 9.19 -5.36
N TRP A 125 11.82 9.34 -5.84
CA TRP A 125 10.64 9.17 -5.00
C TRP A 125 10.44 7.72 -4.55
N ALA A 126 10.70 6.75 -5.42
CA ALA A 126 10.72 5.34 -5.04
C ALA A 126 11.78 5.05 -3.96
N GLY A 127 12.96 5.66 -4.05
CA GLY A 127 14.00 5.56 -3.01
C GLY A 127 13.53 6.10 -1.65
N ILE A 128 12.85 7.26 -1.64
CA ILE A 128 12.27 7.85 -0.41
C ILE A 128 11.17 6.94 0.17
N ALA A 129 10.31 6.37 -0.68
CA ALA A 129 9.29 5.43 -0.25
C ALA A 129 9.92 4.20 0.41
N ALA A 130 10.91 3.60 -0.26
CA ALA A 130 11.66 2.45 0.23
C ALA A 130 12.35 2.73 1.57
N GLU A 131 13.01 3.88 1.70
CA GLU A 131 13.69 4.27 2.95
C GLU A 131 12.72 4.33 4.13
N ARG A 132 11.58 5.01 3.95
CA ARG A 132 10.57 5.18 5.01
C ARG A 132 9.95 3.84 5.41
N GLN A 133 9.51 3.07 4.43
CA GLN A 133 8.89 1.76 4.67
C GLN A 133 9.88 0.77 5.27
N TYR A 134 11.15 0.82 4.85
CA TYR A 134 12.19 -0.04 5.40
C TYR A 134 12.52 0.34 6.85
N ALA A 135 12.59 1.64 7.17
CA ALA A 135 12.75 2.10 8.55
C ALA A 135 11.61 1.59 9.46
N GLY A 136 10.36 1.68 8.99
CA GLY A 136 9.21 1.11 9.68
C GLY A 136 9.34 -0.41 9.89
N TYR A 137 9.69 -1.14 8.84
CA TYR A 137 9.92 -2.59 8.90
C TYR A 137 11.05 -2.97 9.86
N GLN A 138 12.17 -2.26 9.85
CA GLN A 138 13.30 -2.51 10.74
C GLN A 138 12.92 -2.30 12.20
N LEU A 139 12.20 -1.21 12.52
CA LEU A 139 11.71 -0.96 13.87
C LEU A 139 10.79 -2.10 14.34
N PHE A 140 9.88 -2.53 13.47
CA PHE A 140 9.00 -3.67 13.71
C PHE A 140 9.77 -4.96 13.97
N ALA A 141 10.63 -5.36 13.02
CA ALA A 141 11.41 -6.60 13.10
C ALA A 141 12.29 -6.60 14.36
N ASN A 142 13.03 -5.53 14.62
CA ASN A 142 13.88 -5.41 15.80
C ASN A 142 13.11 -5.54 17.11
N ARG A 143 11.95 -4.86 17.22
CA ARG A 143 11.08 -4.99 18.40
C ARG A 143 10.58 -6.42 18.54
N TRP A 144 10.18 -7.05 17.44
CA TRP A 144 9.63 -8.40 17.44
C TRP A 144 10.65 -9.43 17.90
N GLU A 145 11.83 -9.43 17.29
CA GLU A 145 12.92 -10.34 17.63
C GLU A 145 13.39 -10.13 19.07
N SER A 146 13.44 -8.88 19.54
CA SER A 146 13.78 -8.58 20.92
C SER A 146 12.72 -9.08 21.92
N LYS A 147 11.43 -8.95 21.61
CA LYS A 147 10.33 -9.38 22.48
C LYS A 147 10.20 -10.90 22.56
N TYR A 148 10.28 -11.59 21.43
CA TYR A 148 9.99 -13.03 21.36
C TYR A 148 11.22 -13.94 21.28
N LYS A 149 12.42 -13.38 21.12
CA LYS A 149 13.72 -14.09 21.15
C LYS A 149 13.93 -15.12 20.02
N TYR A 150 13.29 -14.91 18.87
CA TYR A 150 13.54 -15.65 17.64
C TYR A 150 13.37 -14.72 16.42
N LYS A 151 13.86 -15.13 15.24
CA LYS A 151 13.85 -14.31 14.03
C LYS A 151 12.45 -14.14 13.45
N LEU A 152 12.17 -12.96 12.89
CA LEU A 152 10.89 -12.70 12.27
C LEU A 152 10.64 -13.71 11.12
N GLY A 153 9.46 -14.34 11.12
CA GLY A 153 9.10 -15.35 10.10
C GLY A 153 9.54 -16.79 10.42
N ASP A 154 10.27 -17.04 11.51
CA ASP A 154 10.66 -18.41 11.90
C ASP A 154 9.60 -19.10 12.76
N SER A 155 8.75 -18.35 13.46
CA SER A 155 7.69 -18.89 14.33
C SER A 155 6.55 -17.89 14.51
N CYS A 156 5.34 -18.42 14.74
CA CYS A 156 4.17 -17.58 14.95
C CYS A 156 4.12 -17.01 16.38
N PRO A 157 4.09 -15.67 16.51
CA PRO A 157 4.07 -15.02 17.81
C PRO A 157 2.70 -15.02 18.47
N THR A 158 2.67 -14.99 19.79
CA THR A 158 1.43 -14.81 20.55
C THR A 158 0.96 -13.35 20.49
N MET A 159 0.02 -13.04 19.60
CA MET A 159 -0.59 -11.71 19.45
C MET A 159 -1.91 -11.65 20.22
N ARG A 160 -1.94 -10.92 21.34
CA ARG A 160 -3.07 -10.96 22.30
C ARG A 160 -4.27 -10.12 21.90
N ASN A 161 -4.06 -9.06 21.12
CA ASN A 161 -5.12 -8.13 20.74
C ASN A 161 -5.05 -7.81 19.23
N ASP A 162 -6.13 -7.19 18.73
CA ASP A 162 -6.29 -6.86 17.32
C ASP A 162 -5.27 -5.83 16.85
N LEU A 163 -4.83 -4.93 17.74
CA LEU A 163 -3.78 -3.97 17.45
C LEU A 163 -2.44 -4.66 17.18
N ASP A 164 -2.04 -5.65 18.00
CA ASP A 164 -0.81 -6.41 17.79
C ASP A 164 -0.83 -7.13 16.44
N GLN A 165 -1.98 -7.71 16.07
CA GLN A 165 -2.15 -8.40 14.79
C GLN A 165 -2.16 -7.41 13.61
N THR A 166 -2.80 -6.25 13.76
CA THR A 166 -2.80 -5.17 12.75
C THR A 166 -1.40 -4.60 12.55
N VAL A 167 -0.67 -4.30 13.62
CA VAL A 167 0.73 -3.84 13.54
C VAL A 167 1.61 -4.90 12.90
N TYR A 168 1.38 -6.19 13.19
CA TYR A 168 2.10 -7.28 12.56
C TYR A 168 1.83 -7.34 11.05
N LEU A 169 0.56 -7.27 10.63
CA LEU A 169 0.17 -7.20 9.22
C LEU A 169 0.83 -6.02 8.51
N LEU A 170 0.70 -4.82 9.07
CA LEU A 170 1.23 -3.60 8.46
C LEU A 170 2.76 -3.58 8.45
N GLY A 171 3.41 -4.10 9.49
CA GLY A 171 4.87 -4.27 9.52
C GLY A 171 5.34 -5.17 8.38
N MET A 172 4.68 -6.30 8.16
CA MET A 172 5.00 -7.22 7.07
C MET A 172 4.75 -6.60 5.69
N VAL A 173 3.60 -5.94 5.49
CA VAL A 173 3.28 -5.25 4.23
C VAL A 173 4.29 -4.13 3.95
N SER A 174 4.66 -3.34 4.96
CA SER A 174 5.68 -2.29 4.85
C SER A 174 7.03 -2.86 4.40
N GLY A 175 7.42 -4.04 4.89
CA GLY A 175 8.63 -4.72 4.41
C GLY A 175 8.56 -5.07 2.92
N LEU A 176 7.42 -5.59 2.46
CA LEU A 176 7.22 -5.95 1.06
C LEU A 176 7.17 -4.71 0.16
N GLN A 177 6.50 -3.64 0.59
CA GLN A 177 6.48 -2.36 -0.13
C GLN A 177 7.88 -1.74 -0.21
N ALA A 178 8.66 -1.79 0.88
CA ALA A 178 10.02 -1.28 0.90
C ALA A 178 10.89 -1.96 -0.16
N MET A 179 10.79 -3.30 -0.25
CA MET A 179 11.51 -4.08 -1.25
C MET A 179 11.09 -3.70 -2.68
N THR A 180 9.79 -3.58 -2.95
CA THR A 180 9.26 -3.19 -4.26
C THR A 180 9.73 -1.80 -4.67
N ASN A 181 9.66 -0.83 -3.76
CA ASN A 181 10.10 0.53 -4.03
C ASN A 181 11.62 0.64 -4.21
N ASP A 182 12.40 -0.17 -3.47
CA ASP A 182 13.85 -0.19 -3.66
C ASP A 182 14.21 -0.73 -5.05
N ILE A 183 13.52 -1.78 -5.52
CA ILE A 183 13.65 -2.28 -6.90
C ILE A 183 13.32 -1.18 -7.91
N ASN A 184 12.21 -0.46 -7.72
CA ASN A 184 11.79 0.64 -8.60
C ASN A 184 12.76 1.82 -8.59
N SER A 185 13.46 2.06 -7.48
CA SER A 185 14.52 3.06 -7.36
C SER A 185 15.83 2.65 -8.06
N GLY A 186 15.99 1.36 -8.37
CA GLY A 186 17.24 0.78 -8.87
C GLY A 186 18.20 0.33 -7.76
N GLY A 187 17.69 0.02 -6.56
CA GLY A 187 18.47 -0.45 -5.41
C GLY A 187 19.14 0.67 -4.61
N ALA A 188 18.52 1.85 -4.51
CA ALA A 188 19.12 3.01 -3.86
C ALA A 188 19.33 2.81 -2.35
N ILE A 189 18.45 2.04 -1.69
CA ILE A 189 18.42 1.84 -0.23
C ILE A 189 19.03 0.48 0.14
N ASN A 190 19.14 -0.47 -0.80
CA ASN A 190 19.63 -1.83 -0.59
C ASN A 190 18.75 -2.62 0.39
N VAL A 191 17.45 -2.60 0.16
CA VAL A 191 16.48 -3.36 0.95
C VAL A 191 16.69 -4.86 0.70
N PRO A 192 16.87 -5.69 1.74
CA PRO A 192 17.06 -7.12 1.58
C PRO A 192 15.86 -7.81 0.90
N LYS A 193 16.13 -8.62 -0.13
CA LYS A 193 15.09 -9.32 -0.91
C LYS A 193 14.52 -10.55 -0.19
N ASP A 194 15.23 -11.07 0.80
CA ASP A 194 14.77 -12.19 1.64
C ASP A 194 13.57 -11.80 2.53
N ILE A 195 13.27 -10.50 2.67
CA ILE A 195 12.03 -10.00 3.28
C ILE A 195 10.80 -10.67 2.68
N ALA A 196 10.77 -10.93 1.37
CA ALA A 196 9.62 -11.60 0.76
C ALA A 196 9.38 -13.00 1.34
N GLY A 197 10.45 -13.77 1.60
CA GLY A 197 10.34 -15.07 2.25
C GLY A 197 9.93 -14.98 3.72
N ILE A 198 10.39 -13.94 4.43
CA ILE A 198 9.97 -13.65 5.82
C ILE A 198 8.48 -13.32 5.86
N VAL A 199 8.02 -12.46 4.95
CA VAL A 199 6.61 -12.05 4.83
C VAL A 199 5.73 -13.24 4.47
N GLU A 200 6.15 -14.09 3.53
CA GLU A 200 5.38 -15.29 3.15
C GLU A 200 5.09 -16.19 4.35
N ARG A 201 6.13 -16.50 5.15
CA ARG A 201 5.98 -17.32 6.36
C ARG A 201 5.22 -16.57 7.44
N GLY A 202 5.48 -15.28 7.60
CA GLY A 202 4.85 -14.43 8.60
C GLY A 202 3.34 -14.28 8.40
N MET A 203 2.88 -14.11 7.16
CA MET A 203 1.46 -13.98 6.85
C MET A 203 0.65 -15.24 7.21
N ALA A 204 1.29 -16.42 7.31
CA ALA A 204 0.62 -17.63 7.79
C ALA A 204 0.22 -17.55 9.28
N CYS A 205 0.76 -16.60 10.04
CA CYS A 205 0.45 -16.39 11.45
C CYS A 205 -0.77 -15.51 11.69
N LEU A 206 -1.38 -14.97 10.63
CA LEU A 206 -2.59 -14.15 10.71
C LEU A 206 -3.80 -14.95 10.23
N ASP A 207 -4.94 -14.69 10.86
CA ASP A 207 -6.22 -15.25 10.43
C ASP A 207 -6.68 -14.60 9.12
N ASN A 208 -6.81 -15.39 8.07
CA ASN A 208 -7.12 -14.88 6.73
C ASN A 208 -8.52 -14.25 6.65
N GLU A 209 -9.50 -14.81 7.34
CA GLU A 209 -10.87 -14.31 7.27
C GLU A 209 -11.03 -13.00 8.06
N LYS A 210 -10.40 -12.92 9.24
CA LYS A 210 -10.36 -11.74 10.09
C LYS A 210 -9.71 -10.56 9.38
N PHE A 211 -8.62 -10.81 8.67
CA PHE A 211 -7.92 -9.80 7.87
C PHE A 211 -8.33 -9.85 6.40
N TRP A 212 -9.64 -10.03 6.15
CA TRP A 212 -10.31 -9.75 4.86
C TRP A 212 -9.60 -10.34 3.62
N GLY A 213 -9.05 -11.55 3.77
CA GLY A 213 -8.34 -12.27 2.72
C GLY A 213 -6.92 -11.77 2.43
N ALA A 214 -6.48 -10.68 3.07
CA ALA A 214 -5.20 -10.05 2.79
C ALA A 214 -3.98 -10.97 3.06
N PRO A 215 -3.89 -11.72 4.19
CA PRO A 215 -2.73 -12.56 4.45
C PRO A 215 -2.48 -13.59 3.34
N MET A 216 -3.49 -14.35 2.92
CA MET A 216 -3.34 -15.36 1.86
C MET A 216 -3.15 -14.72 0.48
N ALA A 217 -3.80 -13.59 0.19
CA ALA A 217 -3.56 -12.86 -1.05
C ALA A 217 -2.11 -12.39 -1.14
N THR A 218 -1.54 -11.86 -0.05
CA THR A 218 -0.12 -11.45 -0.02
C THR A 218 0.81 -12.63 -0.27
N ARG A 219 0.54 -13.80 0.34
CA ARG A 219 1.33 -15.02 0.09
C ARG A 219 1.25 -15.45 -1.37
N ALA A 220 0.06 -15.47 -1.95
CA ALA A 220 -0.15 -15.83 -3.34
C ALA A 220 0.53 -14.85 -4.33
N VAL A 221 0.52 -13.55 -4.04
CA VAL A 221 1.33 -12.57 -4.78
C VAL A 221 2.81 -12.96 -4.74
N ILE A 222 3.36 -13.28 -3.56
CA ILE A 222 4.76 -13.68 -3.43
C ILE A 222 5.06 -14.96 -4.22
N TRP A 223 4.18 -15.96 -4.17
CA TRP A 223 4.32 -17.21 -4.94
C TRP A 223 4.31 -16.98 -6.45
N THR A 224 3.63 -15.93 -6.92
CA THR A 224 3.58 -15.53 -8.34
C THR A 224 4.85 -14.79 -8.76
N LEU A 225 5.37 -13.91 -7.90
CA LEU A 225 6.49 -13.02 -8.22
C LEU A 225 7.86 -13.68 -8.08
N LEU A 226 7.99 -14.66 -7.19
CA LEU A 226 9.27 -15.30 -6.90
C LEU A 226 9.36 -16.69 -7.54
N PRO A 227 10.33 -16.92 -8.45
CA PRO A 227 10.55 -18.24 -9.04
C PRO A 227 10.73 -19.33 -7.98
N GLY A 228 9.97 -20.42 -8.09
CA GLY A 228 10.01 -21.58 -7.18
C GLY A 228 9.30 -21.37 -5.84
N ALA A 229 8.82 -20.16 -5.51
CA ALA A 229 8.13 -19.92 -4.23
C ALA A 229 6.74 -20.56 -4.17
N GLY A 230 6.14 -20.87 -5.32
CA GLY A 230 4.85 -21.57 -5.44
C GLY A 230 4.94 -23.10 -5.41
N ASP A 231 6.13 -23.69 -5.36
CA ASP A 231 6.29 -25.15 -5.43
C ASP A 231 5.61 -25.84 -4.23
N GLY A 232 4.68 -26.75 -4.53
CA GLY A 232 3.88 -27.44 -3.51
C GLY A 232 2.84 -26.56 -2.80
N LYS A 233 2.55 -25.36 -3.32
CA LYS A 233 1.49 -24.47 -2.82
C LYS A 233 0.24 -24.57 -3.70
N PRO A 234 -0.92 -24.12 -3.20
CA PRO A 234 -2.10 -23.93 -4.03
C PRO A 234 -1.83 -22.97 -5.21
N GLU A 235 -2.64 -23.07 -6.26
CA GLU A 235 -2.51 -22.19 -7.42
C GLU A 235 -2.70 -20.72 -7.00
N PRO A 236 -1.74 -19.83 -7.28
CA PRO A 236 -1.75 -18.46 -6.75
C PRO A 236 -2.97 -17.62 -7.15
N TYR A 237 -3.39 -17.66 -8.41
CA TYR A 237 -4.50 -16.82 -8.88
C TYR A 237 -5.85 -17.29 -8.31
N ALA A 238 -6.08 -18.59 -8.21
CA ALA A 238 -7.23 -19.17 -7.51
C ALA A 238 -7.24 -18.77 -6.03
N THR A 239 -6.08 -18.85 -5.37
CA THR A 239 -5.94 -18.42 -3.95
C THR A 239 -6.29 -16.94 -3.79
N MET A 240 -5.83 -16.07 -4.68
CA MET A 240 -6.19 -14.65 -4.64
C MET A 240 -7.68 -14.43 -4.89
N LYS A 241 -8.31 -15.16 -5.83
CA LYS A 241 -9.76 -15.07 -6.08
C LYS A 241 -10.58 -15.50 -4.86
N GLU A 242 -10.16 -16.54 -4.14
CA GLU A 242 -10.80 -16.91 -2.86
C GLU A 242 -10.66 -15.78 -1.82
N SER A 243 -9.46 -15.20 -1.70
CA SER A 243 -9.22 -14.04 -0.82
C SER A 243 -10.04 -12.80 -1.22
N MET A 244 -10.25 -12.55 -2.52
CA MET A 244 -11.10 -11.47 -3.02
C MET A 244 -12.54 -11.63 -2.53
N GLN A 245 -13.09 -12.85 -2.58
CA GLN A 245 -14.44 -13.13 -2.06
C GLN A 245 -14.55 -12.86 -0.55
N ILE A 246 -13.51 -13.15 0.22
CA ILE A 246 -13.45 -12.81 1.65
C ILE A 246 -13.45 -11.29 1.82
N GLY A 247 -12.59 -10.59 1.08
CA GLY A 247 -12.50 -9.13 1.11
C GLY A 247 -13.82 -8.43 0.77
N GLU A 248 -14.53 -8.91 -0.24
CA GLU A 248 -15.87 -8.44 -0.62
C GLU A 248 -16.88 -8.60 0.52
N LYS A 249 -16.95 -9.80 1.12
CA LYS A 249 -17.86 -10.08 2.24
C LYS A 249 -17.56 -9.23 3.48
N LYS A 250 -16.29 -8.90 3.71
CA LYS A 250 -15.86 -8.08 4.85
C LYS A 250 -15.85 -6.58 4.56
N GLY A 251 -16.09 -6.17 3.31
CA GLY A 251 -16.07 -4.76 2.88
C GLY A 251 -14.67 -4.13 2.81
N VAL A 252 -13.61 -4.93 2.61
CA VAL A 252 -12.22 -4.44 2.47
C VAL A 252 -11.57 -5.12 1.27
N ARG A 253 -11.37 -4.37 0.19
CA ARG A 253 -10.97 -4.89 -1.14
C ARG A 253 -9.46 -4.92 -1.36
N LEU A 254 -8.67 -5.04 -0.29
CA LEU A 254 -7.21 -5.13 -0.40
C LEU A 254 -6.76 -6.36 -1.21
N ALA A 255 -7.48 -7.48 -1.11
CA ALA A 255 -7.19 -8.67 -1.91
C ALA A 255 -7.36 -8.43 -3.43
N HIS A 256 -8.27 -7.57 -3.85
CA HIS A 256 -8.41 -7.17 -5.26
C HIS A 256 -7.21 -6.36 -5.74
N ALA A 257 -6.71 -5.42 -4.92
CA ALA A 257 -5.50 -4.68 -5.24
C ALA A 257 -4.27 -5.60 -5.37
N LEU A 258 -4.15 -6.58 -4.48
CA LEU A 258 -3.08 -7.59 -4.54
C LEU A 258 -3.17 -8.46 -5.80
N TYR A 259 -4.38 -8.84 -6.22
CA TYR A 259 -4.61 -9.54 -7.49
C TYR A 259 -4.19 -8.68 -8.70
N ALA A 260 -4.52 -7.39 -8.71
CA ALA A 260 -4.09 -6.46 -9.75
C ALA A 260 -2.56 -6.31 -9.81
N VAL A 261 -1.88 -6.26 -8.65
CA VAL A 261 -0.41 -6.23 -8.58
C VAL A 261 0.21 -7.48 -9.19
N ALA A 262 -0.30 -8.67 -8.85
CA ALA A 262 0.19 -9.93 -9.43
C ALA A 262 -0.06 -10.00 -10.95
N ALA A 263 -1.26 -9.59 -11.38
CA ALA A 263 -1.61 -9.57 -12.80
C ALA A 263 -0.70 -8.63 -13.59
N GLN A 264 -0.47 -7.41 -13.09
CA GLN A 264 0.44 -6.44 -13.72
C GLN A 264 1.86 -7.01 -13.85
N ALA A 265 2.38 -7.64 -12.80
CA ALA A 265 3.72 -8.20 -12.81
C ALA A 265 3.88 -9.40 -13.77
N SER A 266 2.79 -10.10 -14.06
CA SER A 266 2.80 -11.21 -15.02
C SER A 266 2.87 -10.77 -16.49
N GLY A 267 2.50 -9.52 -16.79
CA GLY A 267 2.38 -9.02 -18.16
C GLY A 267 1.22 -9.66 -18.96
N ASP A 268 0.29 -10.35 -18.29
CA ASP A 268 -0.89 -10.95 -18.92
C ASP A 268 -2.07 -9.97 -18.88
N ASP A 269 -2.31 -9.32 -20.01
CA ASP A 269 -3.39 -8.36 -20.20
C ASP A 269 -4.77 -8.92 -19.84
N ALA A 270 -5.04 -10.21 -20.10
CA ALA A 270 -6.34 -10.80 -19.79
C ALA A 270 -6.54 -10.86 -18.26
N LYS A 271 -5.50 -11.25 -17.51
CA LYS A 271 -5.56 -11.23 -16.04
C LYS A 271 -5.66 -9.82 -15.49
N LEU A 272 -4.97 -8.86 -16.12
CA LEU A 272 -4.99 -7.47 -15.67
C LEU A 272 -6.38 -6.83 -15.87
N ARG A 273 -7.01 -7.05 -17.03
CA ARG A 273 -8.38 -6.61 -17.30
C ARG A 273 -9.39 -7.33 -16.39
N ASP A 274 -9.21 -8.62 -16.13
CA ASP A 274 -10.01 -9.38 -15.15
C ASP A 274 -9.90 -8.77 -13.74
N ALA A 275 -8.70 -8.35 -13.33
CA ALA A 275 -8.49 -7.69 -12.04
C ALA A 275 -9.25 -6.36 -11.94
N PHE A 276 -9.19 -5.53 -12.97
CA PHE A 276 -9.90 -4.25 -12.99
C PHE A 276 -11.42 -4.43 -12.98
N ARG A 277 -11.95 -5.32 -13.83
CA ARG A 277 -13.39 -5.61 -13.90
C ARG A 277 -13.89 -6.20 -12.59
N SER A 278 -13.13 -7.11 -11.98
CA SER A 278 -13.47 -7.70 -10.68
C SER A 278 -13.51 -6.65 -9.58
N TYR A 279 -12.54 -5.73 -9.54
CA TYR A 279 -12.53 -4.65 -8.56
C TYR A 279 -13.71 -3.68 -8.78
N ALA A 280 -13.94 -3.26 -10.03
CA ALA A 280 -15.06 -2.39 -10.38
C ALA A 280 -16.40 -3.03 -9.96
N ALA A 281 -16.59 -4.33 -10.23
CA ALA A 281 -17.77 -5.08 -9.81
C ALA A 281 -17.87 -5.19 -8.28
N ALA A 282 -16.77 -5.20 -7.54
CA ALA A 282 -16.75 -5.25 -6.08
C ALA A 282 -16.98 -3.89 -5.40
N THR A 283 -17.06 -2.81 -6.18
CA THR A 283 -17.31 -1.44 -5.72
C THR A 283 -18.65 -0.92 -6.22
N GLY A 284 -19.39 -0.20 -5.38
CA GLY A 284 -20.71 0.33 -5.72
C GLY A 284 -21.49 0.76 -4.48
N GLU A 285 -22.60 1.46 -4.67
CA GLU A 285 -23.46 1.91 -3.55
C GLU A 285 -24.07 0.73 -2.78
N ASP A 286 -24.34 -0.38 -3.48
CA ASP A 286 -24.84 -1.64 -2.93
C ASP A 286 -23.76 -2.46 -2.20
N LYS A 287 -22.49 -2.06 -2.35
CA LYS A 287 -21.32 -2.72 -1.75
C LYS A 287 -20.55 -1.72 -0.90
N PRO A 288 -21.09 -1.31 0.27
CA PRO A 288 -20.40 -0.35 1.13
C PRO A 288 -19.08 -0.92 1.66
N ALA A 289 -18.09 -0.04 1.80
CA ALA A 289 -16.84 -0.38 2.48
C ALA A 289 -17.08 -0.59 3.98
N ASN A 290 -16.20 -1.37 4.61
CA ASN A 290 -16.23 -1.58 6.05
C ASN A 290 -15.97 -0.25 6.79
N PRO A 291 -16.87 0.20 7.68
CA PRO A 291 -16.74 1.51 8.33
C PRO A 291 -15.49 1.62 9.22
N GLN A 292 -14.97 0.50 9.74
CA GLN A 292 -13.79 0.49 10.60
C GLN A 292 -12.47 0.53 9.83
N PHE A 293 -12.49 0.14 8.55
CA PHE A 293 -11.29 -0.05 7.73
C PHE A 293 -11.41 0.65 6.36
N ARG A 294 -12.20 1.73 6.29
CA ARG A 294 -12.39 2.52 5.07
C ARG A 294 -11.07 2.99 4.47
N LEU A 295 -10.10 3.32 5.30
CA LEU A 295 -8.79 3.78 4.84
C LEU A 295 -8.09 2.69 4.03
N ILE A 296 -8.10 1.45 4.51
CA ILE A 296 -7.46 0.31 3.84
C ILE A 296 -8.17 0.03 2.52
N ASP A 297 -9.49 0.09 2.49
CA ASP A 297 -10.27 -0.07 1.26
C ASP A 297 -9.98 1.04 0.24
N LYS A 298 -9.87 2.30 0.69
CA LYS A 298 -9.50 3.44 -0.16
C LYS A 298 -8.08 3.33 -0.69
N MET A 299 -7.14 2.89 0.13
CA MET A 299 -5.76 2.59 -0.31
C MET A 299 -5.74 1.50 -1.38
N ALA A 300 -6.53 0.44 -1.22
CA ALA A 300 -6.67 -0.60 -2.24
C ALA A 300 -7.20 -0.02 -3.56
N GLY A 301 -8.18 0.88 -3.51
CA GLY A 301 -8.68 1.58 -4.71
C GLY A 301 -7.64 2.48 -5.38
N LEU A 302 -6.82 3.19 -4.60
CA LEU A 302 -5.70 3.97 -5.14
C LEU A 302 -4.66 3.07 -5.83
N MET A 303 -4.35 1.90 -5.26
CA MET A 303 -3.47 0.93 -5.90
C MET A 303 -4.04 0.45 -7.23
N VAL A 304 -5.30 0.00 -7.26
CA VAL A 304 -5.95 -0.48 -8.49
C VAL A 304 -6.01 0.62 -9.55
N ARG A 305 -6.39 1.85 -9.15
CA ARG A 305 -6.42 3.01 -10.05
C ARG A 305 -5.03 3.36 -10.59
N GLY A 306 -3.99 3.33 -9.76
CA GLY A 306 -2.63 3.59 -10.22
C GLY A 306 -2.13 2.56 -11.23
N ILE A 307 -2.47 1.28 -11.03
CA ILE A 307 -2.17 0.21 -11.98
C ILE A 307 -2.94 0.42 -13.29
N ALA A 308 -4.22 0.80 -13.21
CA ALA A 308 -5.05 1.12 -14.37
C ALA A 308 -4.51 2.35 -15.14
N ASP A 309 -4.15 3.42 -14.44
CA ASP A 309 -3.57 4.62 -15.03
C ASP A 309 -2.29 4.30 -15.80
N ARG A 310 -1.44 3.43 -15.24
CA ARG A 310 -0.25 2.94 -15.93
C ARG A 310 -0.62 2.14 -17.18
N TYR A 311 -1.52 1.17 -17.08
CA TYR A 311 -1.98 0.36 -18.21
C TYR A 311 -2.54 1.22 -19.35
N TRP A 312 -3.41 2.18 -19.02
CA TRP A 312 -3.95 3.13 -19.98
C TRP A 312 -2.89 4.05 -20.58
N THR A 313 -1.97 4.55 -19.76
CA THR A 313 -0.94 5.50 -20.22
C THR A 313 0.04 4.81 -21.17
N GLU A 314 0.46 3.58 -20.88
CA GLU A 314 1.30 2.77 -21.77
C GLU A 314 0.63 2.61 -23.14
N ASN A 315 -0.67 2.27 -23.16
CA ASN A 315 -1.38 1.91 -24.39
C ASN A 315 -1.99 3.08 -25.17
N THR A 316 -2.40 4.16 -24.49
CA THR A 316 -3.12 5.30 -25.09
C THR A 316 -2.39 6.64 -24.92
N GLY A 317 -1.50 6.76 -23.93
CA GLY A 317 -0.84 8.03 -23.58
C GLY A 317 -1.64 8.92 -22.62
N ILE A 318 -2.81 8.47 -22.15
CA ILE A 318 -3.61 9.15 -21.13
C ILE A 318 -3.98 8.19 -20.00
N ARG A 319 -4.45 8.74 -18.87
CA ARG A 319 -4.90 7.96 -17.71
C ARG A 319 -6.22 7.24 -17.98
N ALA A 320 -6.54 6.29 -17.11
CA ALA A 320 -7.84 5.67 -17.11
C ALA A 320 -8.92 6.73 -16.81
N THR A 321 -10.04 6.67 -17.52
CA THR A 321 -11.25 7.42 -17.15
C THR A 321 -11.95 6.74 -15.98
N ASP A 322 -13.04 7.32 -15.48
CA ASP A 322 -13.82 6.70 -14.39
C ASP A 322 -14.36 5.31 -14.77
N GLU A 323 -14.65 5.08 -16.06
CA GLU A 323 -15.07 3.79 -16.62
C GLU A 323 -13.89 2.89 -17.05
N GLY A 324 -12.65 3.39 -16.94
CA GLY A 324 -11.43 2.73 -17.45
C GLY A 324 -11.03 1.45 -16.71
N LEU A 325 -11.82 1.03 -15.72
CA LEU A 325 -11.69 -0.27 -15.06
C LEU A 325 -12.58 -1.36 -15.67
N SER A 326 -13.64 -0.98 -16.38
CA SER A 326 -14.60 -1.91 -16.98
C SER A 326 -14.51 -1.97 -18.50
N THR A 327 -14.31 -0.80 -19.13
CA THR A 327 -14.31 -0.60 -20.58
C THR A 327 -12.94 -0.14 -21.03
N PHE A 328 -12.35 -0.78 -22.04
CA PHE A 328 -10.99 -0.50 -22.53
C PHE A 328 -10.99 0.17 -23.91
N TRP A 329 -9.89 0.85 -24.26
CA TRP A 329 -9.75 1.62 -25.50
C TRP A 329 -9.87 0.78 -26.78
N ASP A 330 -9.65 -0.52 -26.68
CA ASP A 330 -9.69 -1.48 -27.78
C ASP A 330 -10.85 -2.49 -27.65
N ASP A 331 -11.73 -2.30 -26.67
CA ASP A 331 -12.98 -3.03 -26.64
C ASP A 331 -13.76 -2.63 -27.90
N LYS A 332 -14.14 -3.63 -28.70
CA LYS A 332 -14.98 -3.38 -29.87
C LYS A 332 -16.25 -2.72 -29.36
N GLN A 333 -16.46 -1.45 -29.69
CA GLN A 333 -17.82 -0.94 -29.76
C GLN A 333 -18.55 -1.90 -30.69
N GLU A 334 -19.55 -2.63 -30.17
CA GLU A 334 -20.56 -3.16 -31.07
C GLU A 334 -21.01 -1.96 -31.89
N SER A 335 -20.68 -2.05 -33.17
CA SER A 335 -20.67 -0.92 -34.06
C SER A 335 -22.03 -0.26 -34.03
N SER A 336 -22.01 1.03 -34.31
CA SER A 336 -23.11 1.82 -34.86
C SER A 336 -23.90 1.15 -36.00
N SER A 337 -23.70 -0.12 -36.35
CA SER A 337 -24.46 -0.86 -37.36
C SER A 337 -25.96 -0.89 -37.07
N GLU A 338 -26.42 -0.93 -35.82
CA GLU A 338 -27.86 -0.78 -35.52
C GLU A 338 -28.38 0.65 -35.73
N LEU A 339 -27.53 1.67 -35.56
CA LEU A 339 -27.89 3.06 -35.83
C LEU A 339 -27.78 3.39 -37.33
N ASP A 340 -26.75 2.89 -38.01
CA ASP A 340 -26.54 3.02 -39.44
C ASP A 340 -27.63 2.24 -40.21
N GLU A 341 -28.06 1.05 -39.76
CA GLU A 341 -29.23 0.37 -40.35
C GLU A 341 -30.56 1.10 -40.08
N LEU A 342 -30.68 1.83 -38.97
CA LEU A 342 -31.86 2.65 -38.65
C LEU A 342 -31.93 3.92 -39.52
N PHE A 343 -30.79 4.44 -39.99
CA PHE A 343 -30.70 5.62 -40.86
C PHE A 343 -30.55 5.29 -42.35
N ASP A 344 -30.08 4.08 -42.71
CA ASP A 344 -29.90 3.61 -44.09
C ASP A 344 -31.11 2.78 -44.59
N GLY A 345 -32.07 2.44 -43.71
CA GLY A 345 -33.37 1.85 -44.07
C GLY A 345 -34.36 2.81 -44.76
N GLY A 346 -33.90 3.97 -45.24
CA GLY A 346 -34.72 5.05 -45.81
C GLY A 346 -34.44 5.35 -47.28
N GLY A 347 -34.07 4.36 -48.10
CA GLY A 347 -33.92 4.52 -49.55
C GLY A 347 -35.08 3.90 -50.32
N ASP A 348 -35.97 4.72 -50.90
CA ASP A 348 -36.27 4.69 -52.34
C ASP A 348 -37.49 5.55 -52.72
N GLY A 349 -37.25 6.60 -53.51
CA GLY A 349 -38.34 7.27 -54.23
C GLY A 349 -38.09 8.71 -54.66
N ALA A 350 -37.02 9.00 -55.42
CA ALA A 350 -37.06 10.13 -56.37
C ALA A 350 -35.91 10.04 -57.40
N SER A 351 -36.22 9.48 -58.57
CA SER A 351 -35.39 9.53 -59.77
C SER A 351 -35.15 10.98 -60.22
N ALA A 352 -33.90 11.37 -60.41
CA ALA A 352 -33.53 12.57 -61.18
C ALA A 352 -33.34 12.19 -62.67
N PRO A 353 -33.84 12.99 -63.64
CA PRO A 353 -33.68 12.67 -65.06
C PRO A 353 -32.29 13.07 -65.58
N ALA A 354 -31.83 12.30 -66.58
CA ALA A 354 -30.54 12.43 -67.24
C ALA A 354 -30.40 13.72 -68.08
N GLU A 355 -29.19 14.26 -68.10
CA GLU A 355 -28.73 15.38 -68.93
C GLU A 355 -28.81 15.08 -70.44
N ASP A 356 -29.33 16.06 -71.19
CA ASP A 356 -29.33 16.06 -72.65
C ASP A 356 -28.03 16.67 -73.20
N THR A 357 -27.49 16.04 -74.24
CA THR A 357 -26.21 16.34 -74.89
C THR A 357 -26.33 17.58 -75.81
N PRO A 358 -25.29 18.44 -75.96
CA PRO A 358 -25.37 19.56 -76.89
C PRO A 358 -25.01 19.14 -78.32
N ALA A 359 -25.82 19.57 -79.29
CA ALA A 359 -25.46 19.60 -80.70
C ALA A 359 -25.82 20.97 -81.31
N GLN A 360 -24.78 21.60 -81.87
CA GLN A 360 -24.68 22.83 -82.69
C GLN A 360 -24.76 24.19 -82.01
#